data_AF-A0A143BSV0-F1
#
_entry.id   AF-A0A143BSV0-F1
#
_cell.length_a   1.000
_cell.length_b   1.000
_cell.length_c   1.000
_cell.angle_alpha   90.00
_cell.angle_beta   90.00
_cell.angle_gamma   90.00
#
_symmetry.space_group_name_H-M   'P 1'
#
loop_
_entity.id
_entity.type
_entity.pdbx_description
1 polymer ?
#
loop_
_entity_poly.entity_id
_entity_poly.type
_entity_poly.pdbx_seq_one_letter_code
_entity_poly.pdbx_strand_id
1 'polypeptide(L)'
;MIRTLVVDDDFAPRTDQADVDALFGAARPPAVPRVPAKGHSAPALALLHQTLRTAPDALSAAQAAELTGVSRATAQRCLSYLVREGMVRLELRYGATGRPEHRYRIAP
;
A
#
# COMPACT_ATOMS: atom_id res chain seq x y z
N MET A 1 -12.10 -5.82 44.98
CA MET A 1 -10.90 -5.31 44.28
C MET A 1 -10.56 -6.32 43.19
N ILE A 2 -11.14 -6.24 42.00
CA ILE A 2 -10.70 -5.52 40.77
C ILE A 2 -9.26 -5.85 40.33
N ARG A 3 -9.15 -6.24 39.05
CA ARG A 3 -8.02 -6.24 38.08
C ARG A 3 -7.46 -7.61 37.73
N THR A 4 -7.20 -7.98 36.47
CA THR A 4 -7.55 -7.51 35.11
C THR A 4 -7.03 -8.60 34.15
N LEU A 5 -7.79 -8.93 33.09
CA LEU A 5 -7.37 -9.75 31.95
C LEU A 5 -6.11 -9.21 31.25
N VAL A 6 -5.21 -10.10 30.84
CA VAL A 6 -4.45 -10.02 29.59
C VAL A 6 -4.47 -11.43 29.01
N VAL A 7 -5.52 -11.77 28.25
CA VAL A 7 -5.44 -12.23 26.86
C VAL A 7 -4.02 -12.35 26.30
N ASP A 8 -3.49 -13.57 26.32
CA ASP A 8 -2.54 -14.07 25.34
C ASP A 8 -3.26 -14.21 23.99
N ASP A 9 -2.96 -13.31 23.04
CA ASP A 9 -3.26 -13.51 21.62
C ASP A 9 -1.92 -13.40 20.87
N ASP A 10 -1.28 -14.56 20.76
CA ASP A 10 -0.11 -14.85 19.96
C ASP A 10 -0.54 -14.96 18.48
N PHE A 11 -0.59 -13.84 17.75
CA PHE A 11 -0.52 -13.88 16.28
C PHE A 11 -0.15 -12.53 15.64
N ALA A 12 1.14 -12.33 15.34
CA ALA A 12 1.55 -11.72 14.08
C ALA A 12 3.07 -11.91 13.86
N PRO A 13 3.49 -12.60 12.78
CA PRO A 13 4.90 -12.62 12.40
C PRO A 13 5.36 -11.20 12.05
N ARG A 14 6.36 -10.71 12.79
CA ARG A 14 7.17 -9.53 12.46
C ARG A 14 8.05 -9.89 11.24
N THR A 15 7.45 -9.94 10.05
CA THR A 15 8.21 -10.14 8.80
C THR A 15 9.07 -8.91 8.52
N ASP A 16 10.39 -9.09 8.66
CA ASP A 16 11.45 -8.62 7.77
C ASP A 16 11.44 -7.17 7.28
N GLN A 17 11.30 -6.19 8.18
CA GLN A 17 11.47 -4.78 7.82
C GLN A 17 12.90 -4.44 7.31
N ALA A 18 13.92 -5.23 7.68
CA ALA A 18 15.31 -4.99 7.27
C ALA A 18 15.64 -5.50 5.85
N ASP A 19 15.00 -6.58 5.40
CA ASP A 19 15.24 -7.19 4.08
C ASP A 19 14.62 -6.35 2.96
N VAL A 20 13.48 -5.71 3.23
CA VAL A 20 12.86 -4.77 2.28
C VAL A 20 13.74 -3.54 2.05
N ASP A 21 14.31 -2.95 3.11
CA ASP A 21 15.09 -1.71 3.00
C ASP A 21 16.39 -1.89 2.17
N ALA A 22 16.98 -3.09 2.17
CA ALA A 22 18.15 -3.41 1.33
C ALA A 22 17.83 -3.47 -0.17
N LEU A 23 16.58 -3.83 -0.54
CA LEU A 23 16.12 -3.85 -1.93
C LEU A 23 15.81 -2.43 -2.48
N PHE A 24 15.58 -1.44 -1.60
CA PHE A 24 15.05 -0.12 -1.97
C PHE A 24 16.10 1.00 -2.15
N GLY A 25 17.39 0.72 -2.00
CA GLY A 25 18.45 1.75 -1.96
C GLY A 25 18.83 2.42 -3.30
N ALA A 26 18.30 2.00 -4.45
CA ALA A 26 18.85 2.39 -5.76
C ALA A 26 18.00 3.35 -6.63
N ALA A 27 16.83 3.79 -6.20
CA ALA A 27 15.95 4.65 -7.00
C ALA A 27 15.81 6.06 -6.41
N ARG A 28 16.29 7.06 -7.15
CA ARG A 28 16.09 8.50 -6.88
C ARG A 28 14.60 8.80 -6.68
N PRO A 29 14.16 9.40 -5.55
CA PRO A 29 12.74 9.56 -5.29
C PRO A 29 12.13 10.70 -6.12
N PRO A 30 10.99 10.49 -6.80
CA PRO A 30 10.14 11.58 -7.26
C PRO A 30 9.50 12.26 -6.04
N ALA A 31 9.12 13.53 -6.19
CA ALA A 31 8.59 14.39 -5.12
C ALA A 31 7.24 13.89 -4.57
N VAL A 32 7.30 12.94 -3.62
CA VAL A 32 6.18 12.58 -2.74
C VAL A 32 6.27 13.49 -1.50
N PRO A 33 5.16 14.04 -0.97
CA PRO A 33 5.18 14.87 0.23
C PRO A 33 5.86 14.14 1.39
N ARG A 34 6.62 14.91 2.16
CA ARG A 34 7.51 14.40 3.20
C ARG A 34 6.71 13.77 4.34
N VAL A 35 6.86 12.45 4.43
CA VAL A 35 6.56 11.56 5.57
C VAL A 35 5.08 11.57 6.02
N PRO A 36 4.32 10.51 5.70
CA PRO A 36 2.97 10.36 6.22
C PRO A 36 3.01 10.04 7.73
N ALA A 37 1.98 10.51 8.44
CA ALA A 37 1.77 10.19 9.85
C ALA A 37 1.90 8.67 10.12
N LYS A 38 2.56 8.31 11.23
CA LYS A 38 2.81 6.95 11.77
C LYS A 38 2.10 5.81 11.01
N GLY A 39 2.88 4.99 10.30
CA GLY A 39 2.42 3.69 9.77
C GLY A 39 2.38 3.56 8.25
N HIS A 40 2.95 4.51 7.51
CA HIS A 40 3.20 4.41 6.08
C HIS A 40 4.70 4.55 5.83
N SER A 41 5.36 3.54 5.27
CA SER A 41 6.75 3.71 4.86
C SER A 41 6.78 4.59 3.61
N ALA A 42 7.46 5.74 3.70
CA ALA A 42 7.66 6.63 2.55
C ALA A 42 8.22 5.90 1.30
N PRO A 43 9.11 4.90 1.44
CA PRO A 43 9.54 4.06 0.31
C PRO A 43 8.40 3.31 -0.38
N ALA A 44 7.49 2.67 0.38
CA ALA A 44 6.40 1.90 -0.22
C ALA A 44 5.41 2.81 -0.97
N LEU A 45 5.16 4.01 -0.47
CA LEU A 45 4.33 4.99 -1.16
C LEU A 45 4.92 5.43 -2.49
N ALA A 46 6.22 5.77 -2.51
CA ALA A 46 6.91 6.16 -3.73
C ALA A 46 6.90 5.02 -4.75
N LEU A 47 7.13 3.79 -4.31
CA LEU A 47 7.14 2.62 -5.16
C LEU A 47 5.76 2.35 -5.77
N LEU A 48 4.70 2.29 -4.95
CA LEU A 48 3.33 2.08 -5.44
C LEU A 48 2.89 3.19 -6.40
N HIS A 49 3.22 4.44 -6.11
CA HIS A 49 2.92 5.56 -7.00
C HIS A 49 3.65 5.42 -8.34
N GLN A 50 4.94 5.07 -8.32
CA GLN A 50 5.72 4.87 -9.54
C GLN A 50 5.20 3.67 -10.36
N THR A 51 4.84 2.56 -9.71
CA THR A 51 4.23 1.39 -10.37
C THR A 51 2.93 1.76 -11.07
N LEU A 52 2.04 2.52 -10.42
CA LEU A 52 0.81 3.00 -11.04
C LEU A 52 1.06 3.95 -12.21
N ARG A 53 2.14 4.75 -12.15
CA ARG A 53 2.51 5.69 -13.21
C ARG A 53 3.00 5.01 -14.48
N THR A 54 3.59 3.82 -14.35
CA THR A 54 4.09 3.02 -15.48
C THR A 54 3.11 1.95 -15.93
N ALA A 55 2.07 1.67 -15.15
CA ALA A 55 1.07 0.69 -15.51
C ALA A 55 0.20 1.20 -16.67
N PRO A 56 -0.03 0.40 -17.73
CA PRO A 56 -0.90 0.78 -18.83
C PRO A 56 -2.38 0.83 -18.40
N ASP A 57 -2.76 0.01 -17.42
CA ASP A 57 -4.12 -0.11 -16.90
C ASP A 57 -4.16 0.14 -15.39
N ALA A 58 -5.35 0.49 -14.89
CA ALA A 58 -5.58 0.58 -13.44
C ALA A 58 -5.30 -0.77 -12.78
N LEU A 59 -4.64 -0.80 -11.62
CA LEU A 59 -4.23 -2.02 -10.92
C LEU A 59 -5.05 -2.25 -9.66
N SER A 60 -5.29 -3.51 -9.30
CA SER A 60 -5.78 -3.83 -7.96
C SER A 60 -4.69 -3.65 -6.90
N ALA A 61 -5.07 -3.57 -5.62
CA ALA A 61 -4.09 -3.54 -4.52
C ALA A 61 -3.24 -4.83 -4.46
N ALA A 62 -3.78 -5.97 -4.91
CA ALA A 62 -3.05 -7.23 -4.98
C ALA A 62 -2.01 -7.20 -6.12
N GLN A 63 -2.40 -6.72 -7.30
CA GLN A 63 -1.48 -6.58 -8.44
C GLN A 63 -0.36 -5.58 -8.12
N ALA A 64 -0.70 -4.45 -7.49
CA ALA A 64 0.29 -3.48 -7.06
C ALA A 64 1.26 -4.07 -6.03
N ALA A 65 0.76 -4.87 -5.07
CA ALA A 65 1.59 -5.58 -4.10
C ALA A 65 2.55 -6.58 -4.78
N GLU A 66 2.04 -7.40 -5.71
CA GLU A 66 2.85 -8.36 -6.48
C GLU A 66 3.98 -7.65 -7.26
N LEU A 67 3.67 -6.54 -7.93
CA LEU A 67 4.65 -5.78 -8.72
C LEU A 67 5.69 -5.05 -7.87
N THR A 68 5.39 -4.78 -6.60
CA THR A 68 6.25 -3.97 -5.71
C THR A 68 6.93 -4.76 -4.61
N GLY A 69 6.53 -6.03 -4.41
CA GLY A 69 7.05 -6.88 -3.34
C GLY A 69 6.55 -6.53 -1.93
N VAL A 70 5.66 -5.55 -1.78
CA VAL A 70 5.05 -5.21 -0.47
C VAL A 70 3.84 -6.10 -0.20
N SER A 71 3.45 -6.23 1.08
CA SER A 71 2.23 -6.96 1.41
C SER A 71 0.98 -6.30 0.80
N ARG A 72 -0.06 -7.09 0.50
CA ARG A 72 -1.36 -6.57 0.04
C ARG A 72 -1.97 -5.55 1.02
N ALA A 73 -1.82 -5.77 2.33
CA ALA A 73 -2.30 -4.85 3.36
C ALA A 73 -1.53 -3.51 3.34
N THR A 74 -0.21 -3.56 3.14
CA THR A 74 0.65 -2.38 2.96
C THR A 74 0.24 -1.61 1.71
N ALA A 75 0.05 -2.31 0.58
CA ALA A 75 -0.41 -1.71 -0.66
C ALA A 75 -1.76 -1.02 -0.49
N GLN A 76 -2.76 -1.71 0.07
CA GLN A 76 -4.10 -1.14 0.29
C GLN A 76 -4.06 0.11 1.18
N ARG A 77 -3.27 0.10 2.27
CA ARG A 77 -3.14 1.24 3.17
C ARG A 77 -2.48 2.44 2.47
N CYS A 78 -1.41 2.20 1.73
CA CYS A 78 -0.67 3.23 1.01
C CYS A 78 -1.48 3.79 -0.18
N LEU A 79 -2.15 2.94 -0.94
CA LEU A 79 -3.03 3.35 -2.04
C LEU A 79 -4.22 4.18 -1.54
N SER A 80 -4.83 3.78 -0.42
CA SER A 80 -5.87 4.59 0.24
C SER A 80 -5.36 5.97 0.65
N TYR A 81 -4.11 6.06 1.12
CA TYR A 81 -3.48 7.33 1.42
C TYR A 81 -3.25 8.16 0.15
N LEU A 82 -2.67 7.59 -0.91
CA LEU A 82 -2.45 8.29 -2.19
C LEU A 82 -3.76 8.79 -2.82
N VAL A 83 -4.87 8.06 -2.64
CA VAL A 83 -6.21 8.50 -3.05
C VAL A 83 -6.66 9.71 -2.25
N ARG A 84 -6.47 9.69 -0.92
CA ARG A 84 -6.80 10.84 -0.06
C ARG A 84 -5.97 12.08 -0.39
N GLU A 85 -4.70 11.90 -0.76
CA GLU A 85 -3.81 12.98 -1.20
C GLU A 85 -4.07 13.42 -2.65
N GLY A 86 -5.01 12.79 -3.37
CA GLY A 86 -5.37 13.14 -4.74
C GLY A 86 -4.36 12.71 -5.81
N MET A 87 -3.35 11.93 -5.45
CA MET A 87 -2.30 11.45 -6.40
C MET A 87 -2.76 10.25 -7.22
N VAL A 88 -3.70 9.48 -6.69
CA VAL A 88 -4.24 8.26 -7.29
C VAL A 88 -5.76 8.35 -7.30
N ARG A 89 -6.40 7.81 -8.32
CA ARG A 89 -7.86 7.63 -8.36
C ARG A 89 -8.21 6.18 -8.07
N LEU A 90 -9.27 6.00 -7.29
CA LEU A 90 -9.93 4.73 -7.08
C LEU A 90 -11.11 4.61 -8.05
N GLU A 91 -11.12 3.55 -8.84
CA GLU A 91 -12.21 3.14 -9.71
C GLU A 91 -12.80 1.83 -9.20
N LEU A 92 -14.13 1.74 -9.18
CA LEU A 92 -14.84 0.51 -8.88
C LEU A 92 -15.14 -0.21 -10.19
N ARG A 93 -14.63 -1.42 -10.33
CA ARG A 93 -14.98 -2.30 -11.45
C ARG A 93 -15.98 -3.35 -10.99
N TYR A 94 -17.15 -3.34 -11.59
CA TYR A 94 -18.21 -4.31 -11.32
C TYR A 94 -18.06 -5.51 -12.27
N GLY A 95 -18.02 -6.72 -11.71
CA GLY A 95 -18.17 -7.96 -12.47
C GLY A 95 -19.64 -8.39 -12.55
N ALA A 96 -19.92 -9.39 -13.39
CA ALA A 96 -21.28 -9.86 -13.67
C ALA A 96 -22.09 -10.35 -12.43
N THR A 97 -21.43 -10.81 -11.36
CA THR A 97 -22.09 -11.42 -10.20
C THR A 97 -21.26 -11.34 -8.90
N GLY A 98 -20.69 -10.18 -8.56
CA GLY A 98 -19.80 -10.08 -7.37
C GLY A 98 -19.65 -8.70 -6.73
N ARG A 99 -18.94 -8.67 -5.59
CA ARG A 99 -18.52 -7.42 -4.93
C ARG A 99 -17.62 -6.62 -5.90
N PRO A 100 -17.73 -5.29 -5.96
CA PRO A 100 -16.90 -4.48 -6.85
C PRO A 100 -15.41 -4.62 -6.50
N GLU A 101 -14.57 -4.65 -7.52
CA GLU A 101 -13.11 -4.65 -7.38
C GLU A 101 -12.58 -3.21 -7.33
N HIS A 102 -11.75 -2.91 -6.33
CA HIS A 102 -11.02 -1.66 -6.23
C HIS A 102 -9.83 -1.64 -7.20
N ARG A 103 -9.87 -0.73 -8.18
CA ARG A 103 -8.81 -0.49 -9.16
C ARG A 103 -8.21 0.89 -8.94
N TYR A 104 -6.89 1.00 -8.97
CA TYR A 104 -6.14 2.21 -8.69
C TYR A 104 -5.37 2.63 -9.93
N ARG A 105 -5.35 3.93 -10.24
CA ARG A 105 -4.56 4.51 -11.33
C ARG A 105 -4.08 5.90 -10.97
N ILE A 106 -3.05 6.39 -11.65
CA ILE A 106 -2.60 7.77 -11.47
C ILE A 106 -3.74 8.77 -11.77
N ALA A 107 -3.85 9.77 -10.90
CA ALA A 107 -4.72 10.91 -11.16
C ALA A 107 -4.15 11.72 -12.36
N PRO A 108 -5.00 12.17 -13.29
CA PRO A 108 -4.59 12.98 -14.44
C PRO A 108 -4.02 14.33 -14.02
#